data_AF-A0ABD5C7K8-F1
#
_entry.id   AF-A0ABD5C7K8-F1
#
_cell.length_a   1.000
_cell.length_b   1.000
_cell.length_c   1.000
_cell.angle_alpha   90.00
_cell.angle_beta   90.00
_cell.angle_gamma   90.00
#
_symmetry.space_group_name_H-M   'P 1'
#
loop_
_entity.id
_entity.type
_entity.pdbx_description
1 polymer ?
#
loop_
_entity_poly.entity_id
_entity_poly.type
_entity_poly.pdbx_seq_one_letter_code
_entity_poly.pdbx_strand_id
1 'polypeptide(L)' 'GQIKTDEKSNEITAIPELLNMLDIKGKIITTDAMGCQKDIAEKIQKQGGDYLFEVKGNQGRLNKAFEEKFPLKELNNPE' A
#
# COMPACT_ATOMS: atom_id res chain seq x y z
N GLY A 1 14.04 3.94 -9.74
CA GLY A 1 15.15 3.24 -9.07
C GLY A 1 14.75 1.81 -8.81
N GLN A 2 15.70 0.95 -8.45
CA GLN A 2 15.43 -0.45 -8.10
C GLN A 2 16.41 -0.90 -7.01
N ILE A 3 15.94 -1.74 -6.10
CA ILE A 3 16.77 -2.37 -5.05
C ILE A 3 16.47 -3.86 -5.10
N LYS A 4 17.54 -4.67 -5.07
CA LYS A 4 17.42 -6.12 -4.98
C LYS A 4 17.22 -6.51 -3.53
N THR A 5 16.25 -7.39 -3.25
CA THR A 5 16.06 -7.98 -1.92
C THR A 5 17.12 -9.06 -1.66
N ASP A 6 17.48 -9.23 -0.39
CA ASP A 6 18.28 -10.37 0.04
C ASP A 6 17.50 -11.67 -0.13
N GLU A 7 18.21 -12.80 -0.29
CA GLU A 7 17.59 -14.12 -0.56
C GLU A 7 16.58 -14.58 0.49
N LYS A 8 16.69 -14.07 1.72
CA LYS A 8 15.79 -14.40 2.85
C LYS A 8 14.89 -13.23 3.26
N SER A 9 14.88 -12.14 2.49
CA SER A 9 14.00 -10.98 2.72
C SER A 9 12.96 -10.85 1.61
N ASN A 10 12.05 -9.90 1.77
CA ASN A 10 11.00 -9.60 0.81
C ASN A 10 10.94 -8.09 0.53
N GLU A 11 10.05 -7.71 -0.38
CA GLU A 11 9.83 -6.33 -0.81
C GLU A 11 9.34 -5.42 0.32
N ILE A 12 8.67 -5.94 1.35
CA ILE A 12 8.20 -5.14 2.50
C ILE A 12 9.36 -4.39 3.16
N THR A 13 10.53 -5.04 3.30
CA THR A 13 11.71 -4.38 3.89
C THR A 13 12.43 -3.46 2.91
N ALA A 14 12.37 -3.74 1.60
CA ALA A 14 13.09 -2.98 0.58
C ALA A 14 12.33 -1.73 0.10
N ILE A 15 10.99 -1.72 0.14
CA ILE A 15 10.18 -0.57 -0.28
C ILE A 15 10.57 0.71 0.48
N PRO A 16 10.70 0.72 1.84
CA PRO A 16 11.13 1.91 2.56
C PRO A 16 12.49 2.46 2.10
N GLU A 17 13.44 1.57 1.80
CA GLU A 17 14.76 1.98 1.30
C GLU A 17 14.66 2.59 -0.09
N LEU A 18 13.86 1.97 -0.97
CA LEU A 18 13.64 2.48 -2.32
C LEU A 18 12.99 3.87 -2.29
N LEU A 19 11.99 4.08 -1.44
CA LEU A 19 11.34 5.39 -1.28
C LEU A 19 12.33 6.48 -0.84
N ASN A 20 13.34 6.16 -0.02
CA ASN A 20 14.37 7.15 0.36
C ASN A 20 15.24 7.62 -0.82
N MET A 21 15.35 6.81 -1.87
CA MET A 21 16.19 7.10 -3.03
C MET A 21 15.42 7.83 -4.14
N LEU A 22 14.10 7.92 -4.04
CA LEU A 22 13.23 8.48 -5.07
C LEU A 22 12.68 9.83 -4.63
N ASP A 23 12.62 10.79 -5.56
CA ASP A 23 11.80 12.00 -5.36
C ASP A 23 10.33 11.65 -5.65
N ILE A 24 9.58 11.39 -4.58
CA ILE A 24 8.18 10.96 -4.66
C ILE A 24 7.19 12.10 -4.37
N LYS A 25 7.67 13.33 -4.17
CA LYS A 25 6.79 14.45 -3.81
C LYS A 25 5.78 14.73 -4.92
N GLY A 26 4.50 14.79 -4.55
CA GLY A 26 3.39 14.99 -5.49
C GLY A 26 3.20 13.83 -6.47
N LYS A 27 3.68 12.63 -6.14
CA LYS A 27 3.49 11.40 -6.92
C LYS A 27 2.61 10.42 -6.17
N ILE A 28 1.86 9.62 -6.93
CA ILE A 28 1.09 8.49 -6.38
C ILE A 28 1.97 7.24 -6.46
N ILE A 29 2.14 6.58 -5.32
CA ILE A 29 2.83 5.30 -5.21
C ILE A 29 1.78 4.18 -5.13
N THR A 30 1.86 3.25 -6.07
CA THR A 30 1.03 2.05 -6.11
C THR A 30 1.85 0.82 -5.73
N THR A 31 1.27 -0.09 -4.96
CA THR A 31 1.89 -1.39 -4.65
C THR A 31 0.82 -2.47 -4.51
N ASP A 32 1.24 -3.72 -4.58
CA ASP A 32 0.36 -4.86 -4.39
C ASP A 32 -0.09 -5.00 -2.92
N ALA A 33 -0.91 -6.02 -2.66
CA ALA A 33 -1.44 -6.24 -1.33
C ALA A 33 -0.41 -6.65 -0.27
N MET A 34 0.76 -7.15 -0.66
CA MET A 34 1.83 -7.48 0.28
C MET A 34 2.54 -6.21 0.78
N GLY A 35 2.69 -5.22 -0.11
CA GLY A 35 3.20 -3.88 0.20
C GLY A 35 2.22 -2.97 0.96
N CYS A 36 0.96 -3.39 1.18
CA CYS A 36 -0.04 -2.64 1.93
C CYS A 36 0.22 -2.62 3.44
N GLN A 37 1.28 -1.90 3.83
CA GLN A 37 1.74 -1.76 5.22
C GLN A 37 1.56 -0.31 5.69
N LYS A 38 1.13 -0.15 6.94
CA LYS A 38 0.91 1.16 7.56
C LYS A 38 2.15 2.03 7.52
N ASP A 39 3.31 1.46 7.83
CA ASP A 39 4.58 2.18 7.89
C ASP A 39 5.03 2.68 6.50
N ILE A 40 4.73 1.93 5.45
CA ILE A 40 5.00 2.33 4.05
C ILE A 40 4.10 3.50 3.67
N ALA A 41 2.79 3.41 3.94
CA ALA A 41 1.83 4.51 3.70
C ALA A 41 2.24 5.80 4.44
N GLU A 42 2.58 5.68 5.73
CA GLU A 42 3.05 6.82 6.53
C GLU A 42 4.32 7.45 5.97
N LYS A 43 5.25 6.62 5.47
CA LYS A 43 6.49 7.12 4.88
C LYS A 43 6.24 7.91 3.60
N ILE A 44 5.37 7.42 2.73
CA ILE A 44 4.98 8.10 1.49
C ILE A 44 4.37 9.47 1.80
N GLN A 45 3.41 9.52 2.73
CA GLN A 45 2.81 10.79 3.18
C GLN A 45 3.84 11.75 3.76
N LYS A 46 4.74 11.28 4.64
CA LYS A 46 5.79 12.12 5.24
C LYS A 46 6.75 12.73 4.21
N GLN A 47 6.95 12.07 3.07
CA GLN A 47 7.75 12.59 1.96
C GLN A 47 6.93 13.44 0.97
N GLY A 48 5.63 13.65 1.23
CA GLY A 48 4.74 14.46 0.40
C GLY A 48 4.25 13.75 -0.86
N GLY A 49 4.30 12.42 -0.89
CA GLY A 49 3.63 11.60 -1.90
C GLY A 49 2.24 11.14 -1.43
N ASP A 50 1.48 10.62 -2.37
CA ASP A 50 0.19 9.96 -2.17
C ASP A 50 0.32 8.45 -2.43
N TYR A 51 -0.64 7.66 -1.98
CA TYR A 51 -0.59 6.21 -2.16
C TYR A 51 -1.94 5.61 -2.55
N LEU A 52 -1.89 4.52 -3.32
CA LEU A 52 -3.02 3.65 -3.65
C LEU A 52 -2.58 2.20 -3.50
N PHE A 53 -3.06 1.54 -2.44
CA PHE A 53 -2.67 0.17 -2.11
C PHE A 53 -3.84 -0.78 -2.32
N GLU A 54 -3.53 -1.97 -2.81
CA GLU A 54 -4.49 -3.08 -2.80
C GLU A 54 -4.53 -3.70 -1.40
N VAL A 55 -5.71 -4.10 -0.93
CA VAL A 55 -5.87 -4.75 0.37
C VAL A 55 -6.35 -6.18 0.16
N LYS A 56 -5.60 -7.15 0.70
CA LYS A 56 -6.03 -8.56 0.67
C LYS A 56 -7.01 -8.84 1.80
N GLY A 57 -8.02 -9.68 1.51
CA GLY A 57 -9.08 -10.03 2.48
C GLY A 57 -8.61 -10.71 3.76
N ASN A 58 -7.36 -11.21 3.81
CA ASN A 58 -6.78 -11.77 5.05
C ASN A 58 -6.45 -10.69 6.10
N GLN A 59 -6.50 -9.41 5.75
CA GLN A 59 -6.41 -8.27 6.68
C GLN A 59 -7.76 -8.06 7.41
N GLY A 60 -8.13 -8.98 8.32
CA GLY A 60 -9.50 -9.07 8.84
C GLY A 60 -10.08 -7.78 9.45
N ARG A 61 -9.28 -6.98 10.18
CA ARG A 61 -9.75 -5.68 10.72
C ARG A 61 -10.03 -4.66 9.62
N LEU A 62 -9.14 -4.58 8.63
CA LEU A 62 -9.24 -3.63 7.53
C LEU A 62 -10.38 -4.04 6.58
N ASN A 63 -10.50 -5.33 6.28
CA ASN A 63 -11.61 -5.89 5.52
C ASN A 63 -12.97 -5.58 6.19
N LYS A 64 -13.09 -5.79 7.52
CA LYS A 64 -14.30 -5.43 8.27
C LYS A 64 -14.62 -3.93 8.19
N ALA A 65 -13.60 -3.07 8.29
CA ALA A 65 -13.78 -1.64 8.15
C ALA A 65 -14.26 -1.24 6.74
N PHE A 66 -13.77 -1.92 5.69
CA PHE A 66 -14.28 -1.72 4.33
C PHE A 66 -15.73 -2.16 4.21
N GLU A 67 -16.11 -3.36 4.65
CA GLU A 67 -17.51 -3.82 4.59
C GLU A 67 -18.48 -2.88 5.34
N GLU A 68 -18.05 -2.30 6.46
CA GLU A 68 -18.87 -1.37 7.26
C GLU A 68 -19.01 0.03 6.64
N LYS A 69 -18.00 0.50 5.92
CA LYS A 69 -17.95 1.88 5.39
C LYS A 69 -18.24 1.97 3.89
N PHE A 70 -17.94 0.90 3.17
CA PHE A 70 -18.03 0.77 1.72
C PHE A 70 -18.49 -0.67 1.39
N PRO A 71 -19.78 -0.99 1.59
CA PRO A 71 -20.29 -2.34 1.38
C PRO A 71 -20.02 -2.78 -0.06
N LEU A 72 -19.13 -3.76 -0.25
CA LEU A 72 -18.72 -4.19 -1.60
C LEU A 72 -19.89 -4.75 -2.41
N LYS A 73 -20.92 -5.26 -1.73
CA LYS A 73 -22.17 -5.72 -2.34
C LYS A 73 -22.94 -4.60 -3.04
N GLU A 74 -22.83 -3.37 -2.56
CA GLU A 74 -23.52 -2.21 -3.13
C GLU A 74 -22.72 -1.59 -4.28
N LEU A 75 -21.39 -1.75 -4.29
CA LEU A 75 -20.50 -1.23 -5.34
C LEU A 75 -20.47 -2.11 -6.60
N ASN A 76 -20.62 -3.43 -6.44
CA ASN A 76 -20.58 -4.38 -7.56
C ASN A 76 -21.94 -4.59 -8.25
N ASN A 77 -22.99 -3.97 -7.72
CA ASN A 77 -24.33 -3.95 -8.29
C ASN A 77 -24.72 -2.50 -8.59
N PRO A 78 -24.17 -1.89 -9.67
CA PRO A 78 -24.75 -0.68 -10.18
C PRO A 78 -26.12 -1.06 -10.75
N GLU A 79 -27.21 -0.46 -10.24
CA GLU A 79 -28.43 -0.36 -11.05
C GLU A 79 -28.14 0.37 -12.37
#